data_AF-A0A931S3B1-F1
#
_entry.id   AF-A0A931S3B1-F1
#
_cell.length_a   1.000
_cell.length_b   1.000
_cell.length_c   1.000
_cell.angle_alpha   90.00
_cell.angle_beta   90.00
_cell.angle_gamma   90.00
#
_symmetry.space_group_name_H-M   'P 1'
#
loop_
_entity.id
_entity.type
_entity.pdbx_description
1 polymer ?
#
loop_
_entity_poly.entity_id
_entity_poly.type
_entity_poly.pdbx_seq_one_letter_code
_entity_poly.pdbx_strand_id
1 'polypeptide(L)'
;MTANTDKGVKVFGYQKVWQEIGVDLNGDQKVRAWDIKNTIDLALQPRRTHTETLAILFPEGTTAAEIVATLTYQHRPGEEFVVHKV
;
A
#
# COMPACT_ATOMS: atom_id res chain seq x y z
N MET A 1 -1.70 -5.27 -2.71
CA MET A 1 -1.38 -6.64 -3.17
C MET A 1 -2.59 -7.53 -3.01
N THR A 2 -2.86 -8.39 -3.99
CA THR A 2 -3.92 -9.39 -3.96
C THR A 2 -3.39 -10.72 -4.42
N ALA A 3 -3.91 -11.82 -3.87
CA ALA A 3 -3.66 -13.16 -4.41
C ALA A 3 -4.99 -13.81 -4.80
N ASN A 4 -5.03 -14.32 -6.02
CA ASN A 4 -6.19 -15.00 -6.60
C ASN A 4 -5.79 -16.45 -6.95
N THR A 5 -6.70 -17.39 -6.77
CA THR A 5 -6.48 -18.77 -7.23
C THR A 5 -6.62 -18.87 -8.76
N ASP A 6 -6.22 -20.01 -9.31
CA ASP A 6 -6.47 -20.42 -10.70
C ASP A 6 -7.94 -20.26 -11.16
N LYS A 7 -8.89 -20.39 -10.24
CA LYS A 7 -10.33 -20.20 -10.48
C LYS A 7 -10.78 -18.73 -10.40
N GLY A 8 -9.85 -17.79 -10.22
CA GLY A 8 -10.13 -16.36 -10.05
C GLY A 8 -10.70 -15.98 -8.69
N VAL A 9 -10.67 -16.90 -7.70
CA VAL A 9 -11.17 -16.60 -6.35
C VAL A 9 -10.11 -15.84 -5.58
N LYS A 10 -10.45 -14.65 -5.08
CA LYS A 10 -9.57 -13.86 -4.22
C LYS A 10 -9.43 -14.54 -2.86
N VAL A 11 -8.21 -14.95 -2.52
CA VAL A 11 -7.86 -15.61 -1.26
C VAL A 11 -7.10 -14.69 -0.30
N PHE A 12 -6.53 -13.60 -0.83
CA PHE A 12 -5.80 -12.63 -0.02
C PHE A 12 -5.94 -11.21 -0.55
N GLY A 13 -6.00 -10.25 0.37
CA GLY A 13 -5.96 -8.83 0.07
C GLY A 13 -5.18 -8.10 1.15
N TYR A 14 -4.17 -7.34 0.74
CA TYR A 14 -3.39 -6.50 1.62
C TYR A 14 -3.18 -5.13 0.98
N GLN A 15 -3.39 -4.10 1.77
CA GLN A 15 -3.15 -2.72 1.37
C GLN A 15 -2.41 -2.02 2.50
N LYS A 16 -1.28 -1.41 2.15
CA LYS A 16 -0.55 -0.49 3.00
C LYS A 16 -0.56 0.87 2.35
N VAL A 17 -0.78 1.90 3.16
CA VAL A 17 -0.76 3.29 2.74
C VAL A 17 0.35 3.99 3.51
N TRP A 18 1.17 4.73 2.78
CA TRP A 18 2.15 5.64 3.35
C TRP A 18 1.67 7.07 3.10
N GLN A 19 1.90 7.95 4.07
CA GLN A 19 1.54 9.35 3.96
C GLN A 19 2.81 10.19 3.76
N GLU A 20 2.73 11.19 2.89
CA GLU A 20 3.81 12.15 2.74
C GLU A 20 3.84 13.11 3.94
N ILE A 21 5.04 13.46 4.40
CA ILE A 21 5.18 14.38 5.54
C ILE A 21 4.83 15.79 5.06
N GLY A 22 3.86 16.42 5.74
CA GLY A 22 3.51 17.81 5.49
C GLY A 22 2.50 18.03 4.36
N VAL A 23 1.66 17.04 4.04
CA VAL A 23 0.54 17.19 3.11
C VAL A 23 -0.69 16.55 3.75
N ASP A 24 -1.76 17.30 3.99
CA ASP A 24 -3.04 16.72 4.40
C ASP A 24 -3.80 16.12 3.22
N LEU A 25 -4.94 15.44 3.46
CA LEU A 25 -5.72 14.80 2.40
C LEU A 25 -6.18 15.77 1.29
N ASN A 26 -6.19 17.08 1.52
CA ASN A 26 -6.60 18.09 0.54
C ASN A 26 -5.39 18.80 -0.12
N GLY A 27 -4.17 18.41 0.21
CA GLY A 27 -2.96 19.09 -0.25
C GLY A 27 -2.53 20.28 0.61
N ASP A 28 -3.19 20.51 1.76
CA ASP A 28 -2.93 21.65 2.63
C ASP A 28 -1.98 21.29 3.78
N GLN A 29 -1.08 22.22 4.12
CA GLN A 29 -0.18 22.10 5.29
C GLN A 29 -0.89 22.56 6.57
N LYS A 30 -1.69 21.68 7.19
CA LYS A 30 -2.28 21.93 8.53
C LYS A 30 -2.15 20.75 9.47
N VAL A 31 -0.93 20.30 9.71
CA VAL A 31 -0.65 19.30 10.76
C VAL A 31 -0.42 20.02 12.09
N ARG A 32 -1.18 19.67 13.13
CA ARG A 32 -0.89 20.18 14.49
C ARG A 32 0.44 19.61 14.94
N ALA A 33 1.17 20.33 15.80
CA ALA A 33 2.52 19.92 16.22
C ALA A 33 2.59 18.48 16.77
N TRP A 34 1.53 18.00 17.43
CA TRP A 34 1.46 16.62 17.94
C TRP A 34 1.22 15.57 16.83
N ASP A 35 0.50 15.94 15.77
CA ASP A 35 0.18 15.07 14.63
C ASP A 35 1.44 14.81 13.77
N ILE A 36 2.40 15.75 13.75
CA ILE A 36 3.66 15.65 12.99
C ILE A 36 4.44 14.38 13.31
N LYS A 37 4.54 14.01 14.59
CA LYS A 37 5.28 12.80 14.99
C LYS A 37 4.66 11.54 14.38
N ASN A 38 3.33 11.44 14.42
CA ASN A 38 2.61 10.30 13.87
C ASN A 38 2.75 10.25 12.34
N THR A 39 2.71 11.41 11.67
CA THR A 39 2.94 11.48 10.22
C THR A 39 4.35 11.03 9.84
N ILE A 40 5.38 11.41 10.61
CA ILE A 40 6.76 10.96 10.37
C ILE A 40 6.86 9.43 10.49
N ASP A 41 6.20 8.83 11.49
CA ASP A 41 6.21 7.38 11.70
C ASP A 41 5.49 6.63 10.56
N LEU A 42 4.48 7.25 9.94
CA LEU A 42 3.69 6.68 8.83
C LEU A 42 4.28 6.95 7.44
N ALA A 43 5.28 7.82 7.36
CA ALA A 43 5.91 8.19 6.10
C ALA A 43 7.01 7.22 5.69
N LEU A 44 7.14 7.02 4.37
CA LEU A 44 8.32 6.39 3.79
C LEU A 44 9.53 7.28 4.05
N GLN A 45 10.49 6.73 4.79
CA GLN A 45 11.70 7.45 5.14
C GLN A 45 12.59 7.64 3.89
N PRO A 46 13.16 8.84 3.67
CA PRO A 46 13.98 9.11 2.50
C PRO A 46 15.14 8.12 2.38
N ARG A 47 15.36 7.60 1.16
CA ARG A 47 16.47 6.69 0.83
C ARG A 47 16.50 5.39 1.63
N ARG A 48 15.39 4.99 2.26
CA ARG A 48 15.24 3.69 2.90
C ARG A 48 14.40 2.77 2.04
N THR A 49 14.87 1.54 1.87
CA THR A 49 14.07 0.45 1.31
C THR A 49 13.19 -0.12 2.43
N HIS A 50 11.90 -0.26 2.15
CA HIS A 50 10.99 -0.99 3.02
C HIS A 50 10.71 -2.37 2.42
N THR A 51 10.84 -3.40 3.24
CA THR A 51 10.57 -4.78 2.85
C THR A 51 9.50 -5.33 3.77
N GLU A 52 8.43 -5.89 3.19
CA GLU A 52 7.36 -6.53 3.93
C GLU A 52 7.30 -8.02 3.55
N THR A 53 7.20 -8.87 4.58
CA THR A 53 6.99 -10.31 4.41
C THR A 53 5.55 -10.63 4.79
N LEU A 54 4.79 -11.17 3.84
CA LEU A 54 3.39 -11.50 4.02
C LEU A 54 3.20 -13.01 3.92
N ALA A 55 2.53 -13.60 4.91
CA ALA A 55 2.15 -15.01 4.90
C ALA A 55 0.75 -15.14 4.29
N ILE A 56 0.66 -15.82 3.14
CA ILE A 56 -0.59 -16.04 2.42
C ILE A 56 -1.00 -17.50 2.64
N LEU A 57 -2.18 -17.71 3.22
CA LEU A 57 -2.76 -19.04 3.39
C LEU A 57 -3.62 -19.37 2.17
N PHE A 58 -3.31 -20.48 1.51
CA PHE A 58 -4.09 -20.99 0.38
C PHE A 58 -5.02 -22.12 0.85
N PRO A 59 -6.28 -22.16 0.37
CA PRO A 59 -7.18 -23.28 0.64
C PRO A 59 -6.63 -24.61 0.13
N GLU A 60 -7.00 -25.71 0.77
CA GLU A 60 -6.66 -27.06 0.31
C GLU A 60 -7.16 -27.29 -1.13
N GLY A 61 -6.29 -27.90 -1.96
CA GLY A 61 -6.56 -28.13 -3.37
C GLY A 61 -6.22 -26.95 -4.30
N THR A 62 -5.65 -25.86 -3.79
CA THR A 62 -5.08 -24.78 -4.63
C THR A 62 -3.83 -25.30 -5.34
N THR A 63 -3.88 -25.40 -6.67
CA THR A 63 -2.75 -25.87 -7.50
C THR A 63 -1.89 -24.72 -8.01
N ALA A 64 -2.49 -23.55 -8.25
CA ALA A 64 -1.81 -22.34 -8.66
C ALA A 64 -2.49 -21.10 -8.07
N ALA A 65 -1.71 -20.05 -7.88
CA ALA A 65 -2.19 -18.74 -7.47
C ALA A 65 -1.41 -17.65 -8.20
N GLU A 66 -2.14 -16.61 -8.60
CA GLU A 66 -1.58 -15.39 -9.17
C GLU A 66 -1.47 -14.35 -8.05
N ILE A 67 -0.28 -13.78 -7.87
CA ILE A 67 -0.03 -12.68 -6.94
C ILE A 67 0.15 -11.41 -7.75
N VAL A 68 -0.68 -10.41 -7.46
CA VAL A 68 -0.61 -9.09 -8.09
C VAL A 68 -0.29 -8.04 -7.03
N ALA A 69 0.81 -7.33 -7.22
CA ALA A 69 1.24 -6.20 -6.40
C ALA A 69 1.21 -4.92 -7.25
N THR A 70 0.31 -4.00 -6.89
CA THR A 70 0.24 -2.67 -7.48
C THR A 70 0.76 -1.64 -6.48
N LEU A 71 1.71 -0.82 -6.91
CA LEU A 71 2.14 0.38 -6.21
C LEU A 71 1.51 1.59 -6.89
N THR A 72 0.75 2.36 -6.13
CA THR A 72 0.08 3.57 -6.61
C THR A 72 0.60 4.78 -5.85
N TYR A 73 0.76 5.89 -6.59
CA TYR A 73 1.01 7.21 -6.04
C TYR A 73 -0.25 8.04 -6.19
N GLN A 74 -0.69 8.69 -5.13
CA GLN A 74 -1.81 9.63 -5.14
C GLN A 74 -1.27 11.02 -4.87
N HIS A 75 -1.39 11.92 -5.84
CA HIS A 75 -0.96 13.31 -5.67
C HIS A 75 -2.03 14.14 -4.95
N ARG A 76 -3.29 13.92 -5.31
CA ARG A 76 -4.49 14.55 -4.74
C ARG A 76 -5.63 13.53 -4.68
N PRO A 77 -6.69 13.77 -3.89
CA PRO A 77 -7.87 12.93 -3.93
C PRO A 77 -8.43 12.82 -5.36
N GLY A 78 -8.53 11.60 -5.87
CA GLY A 78 -9.01 11.32 -7.23
C GLY A 78 -7.92 11.34 -8.31
N GLU A 79 -6.70 11.79 -8.00
CA GLU A 79 -5.54 11.74 -8.91
C GLU A 79 -4.61 10.60 -8.52
N GLU A 80 -4.87 9.41 -9.08
CA GLU A 80 -4.09 8.19 -8.82
C GLU A 80 -3.25 7.78 -10.03
N PHE A 81 -1.99 7.44 -9.77
CA PHE A 81 -1.03 7.02 -10.76
C PHE A 81 -0.46 5.64 -10.40
N VAL A 82 -0.55 4.68 -11.32
CA VAL A 82 0.12 3.37 -11.15
C VAL A 82 1.60 3.57 -11.40
N VAL A 83 2.40 3.44 -10.35
CA VAL A 83 3.87 3.57 -10.41
C VAL A 83 4.50 2.25 -10.83
N HIS A 84 3.97 1.14 -10.31
CA HIS A 84 4.47 -0.19 -10.62
C HIS A 84 3.38 -1.24 -10.46
N LYS A 85 3.44 -2.30 -11.27
CA LYS A 85 2.55 -3.46 -11.18
C LYS A 85 3.33 -4.71 -11.53
N VAL A 86 3.29 -5.70 -10.65
CA VAL A 86 3.86 -7.05 -10.82
C VAL A 86 2.79 -8.08 -10.54
#